data_AF-A0A355GLH8-F1
#
_entry.id   AF-A0A355GLH8-F1
#
_cell.length_a   1.000
_cell.length_b   1.000
_cell.length_c   1.000
_cell.angle_alpha   90.00
_cell.angle_beta   90.00
_cell.angle_gamma   90.00
#
_symmetry.space_group_name_H-M   'P 1'
#
loop_
_entity.id
_entity.type
_entity.pdbx_description
1 polymer ?
#
loop_
_entity_poly.entity_id
_entity_poly.type
_entity_poly.pdbx_seq_one_letter_code
_entity_poly.pdbx_strand_id
1 'polypeptide(L)'
;TNDVVKRAFEMLEIDQLGLERQDRRYLEALVKTFSGGPAGVQALGHTLNIPADTLEDEVEPFLLRCGFIQRSPRGRVVTMAAMEHLNLNPPAGGSLFR
;
A
#
# COMPACT_ATOMS: atom_id res chain seq x y z
N THR A 1 19.88 -23.28 -5.90
CA THR A 1 18.69 -23.23 -5.01
C THR A 1 17.98 -21.88 -5.03
N ASN A 2 18.67 -20.75 -5.24
CA ASN A 2 18.04 -19.43 -5.34
C ASN A 2 17.06 -19.26 -6.53
N ASP A 3 17.31 -19.91 -7.67
CA ASP A 3 16.51 -19.68 -8.88
C ASP A 3 15.07 -20.21 -8.83
N VAL A 4 14.83 -21.24 -8.02
CA VAL A 4 13.47 -21.81 -7.85
C VAL A 4 12.63 -20.92 -6.95
N VAL A 5 13.24 -20.38 -5.89
CA VAL A 5 12.60 -19.45 -4.96
C VAL A 5 12.22 -18.15 -5.68
N LYS A 6 13.12 -17.63 -6.53
CA LYS A 6 12.87 -16.41 -7.30
C LYS A 6 11.72 -16.59 -8.31
N ARG A 7 11.70 -17.72 -9.03
CA ARG A 7 10.59 -18.07 -9.94
C ARG A 7 9.27 -18.28 -9.21
N ALA A 8 9.29 -18.89 -8.02
CA ALA A 8 8.09 -19.06 -7.21
C ALA A 8 7.53 -17.70 -6.73
N PHE A 9 8.38 -16.77 -6.29
CA PHE A 9 7.96 -15.42 -5.91
C PHE A 9 7.44 -14.61 -7.10
N GLU A 10 8.06 -14.72 -8.28
CA GLU A 10 7.56 -14.11 -9.52
C GLU A 10 6.18 -14.67 -9.92
N MET A 11 5.97 -15.99 -9.78
CA MET A 11 4.69 -16.64 -10.05
C MET A 11 3.60 -16.28 -9.02
N LEU A 12 3.98 -15.98 -7.78
CA LEU A 12 3.09 -15.50 -6.71
C LEU A 12 2.87 -13.98 -6.77
N GLU A 13 3.53 -13.28 -7.70
CA GLU A 13 3.56 -11.83 -7.82
C GLU A 13 3.96 -11.11 -6.53
N ILE A 14 4.88 -11.71 -5.77
CA ILE A 14 5.43 -11.15 -4.55
C ILE A 14 6.63 -10.28 -4.95
N ASP A 15 6.59 -8.98 -4.67
CA ASP A 15 7.72 -8.09 -4.96
C ASP A 15 8.93 -8.46 -4.07
N GLN A 16 10.12 -7.92 -4.37
CA GLN A 16 11.37 -8.16 -3.65
C GLN A 16 11.28 -7.87 -2.15
N LEU A 17 10.31 -7.06 -1.71
CA LEU A 17 10.04 -6.76 -0.30
C LEU A 17 8.92 -7.61 0.32
N GLY A 18 8.33 -8.54 -0.41
CA GLY A 18 7.28 -9.41 0.11
C GLY A 18 5.84 -8.89 -0.09
N LEU A 19 5.64 -7.81 -0.85
CA LEU A 19 4.31 -7.27 -1.12
C LEU A 19 3.50 -8.22 -1.99
N GLU A 20 2.35 -8.63 -1.48
CA GLU A 20 1.37 -9.38 -2.24
C GLU A 20 0.56 -8.46 -3.17
N ARG A 21 -0.23 -9.07 -4.06
CA ARG A 21 -1.09 -8.32 -4.99
C ARG A 21 -2.06 -7.39 -4.26
N GLN A 22 -2.59 -7.81 -3.11
CA GLN A 22 -3.53 -7.01 -2.34
C GLN A 22 -2.86 -5.77 -1.73
N ASP A 23 -1.65 -5.91 -1.22
CA ASP A 23 -0.87 -4.80 -0.66
C ASP A 23 -0.58 -3.72 -1.72
N ARG A 24 -0.15 -4.15 -2.91
CA ARG A 24 0.09 -3.23 -4.04
C ARG A 24 -1.17 -2.50 -4.45
N ARG A 25 -2.30 -3.21 -4.56
CA ARG A 25 -3.61 -2.58 -4.84
C ARG A 25 -4.01 -1.58 -3.76
N TYR A 26 -3.76 -1.88 -2.49
CA TYR A 26 -4.06 -0.98 -1.38
C TYR A 26 -3.28 0.34 -1.51
N LEU A 27 -1.96 0.25 -1.70
CA LEU A 27 -1.11 1.43 -1.84
C LEU A 27 -1.45 2.21 -3.12
N GLU A 28 -1.69 1.52 -4.25
CA GLU A 28 -2.12 2.15 -5.49
C GLU A 28 -3.45 2.89 -5.35
N ALA A 29 -4.43 2.32 -4.64
CA ALA A 29 -5.70 2.99 -4.40
C ALA A 29 -5.51 4.26 -3.58
N LEU A 30 -4.67 4.21 -2.53
CA LEU A 30 -4.33 5.41 -1.77
C LEU A 30 -3.67 6.49 -2.62
N VAL A 31 -2.71 6.13 -3.49
CA VAL A 31 -2.00 7.11 -4.33
C VAL A 31 -2.87 7.64 -5.46
N LYS A 32 -3.53 6.76 -6.23
CA LYS A 32 -4.28 7.12 -7.44
C LYS A 32 -5.65 7.73 -7.13
N THR A 33 -6.37 7.20 -6.13
CA THR A 33 -7.73 7.65 -5.82
C THR A 33 -7.74 8.73 -4.75
N PHE A 34 -6.84 8.65 -3.77
CA PHE A 34 -6.82 9.55 -2.60
C PHE A 34 -5.62 10.49 -2.58
N SER A 35 -4.82 10.55 -3.66
CA SER A 35 -3.63 11.42 -3.78
C SER A 35 -2.62 11.26 -2.63
N GLY A 36 -2.51 10.04 -2.08
CA GLY A 36 -1.63 9.73 -0.94
C GLY A 36 -2.32 9.79 0.43
N GLY A 37 -3.60 10.19 0.50
CA GLY A 37 -4.42 10.23 1.72
C GLY A 37 -4.65 11.65 2.25
N PRO A 38 -5.33 11.80 3.41
CA PRO A 38 -5.84 10.74 4.28
C PRO A 38 -7.12 10.09 3.75
N ALA A 39 -7.18 8.75 3.76
CA ALA A 39 -8.35 7.97 3.36
C ALA A 39 -8.93 7.14 4.52
N GLY A 40 -10.26 7.11 4.65
CA GLY A 40 -10.92 6.23 5.61
C GLY A 40 -10.86 4.77 5.16
N VAL A 41 -10.73 3.81 6.10
CA VAL A 41 -10.71 2.38 5.78
C VAL A 41 -11.97 1.94 5.03
N GLN A 42 -13.12 2.49 5.39
CA GLN A 42 -14.37 2.19 4.71
C GLN A 42 -14.30 2.61 3.23
N ALA A 43 -13.81 3.82 2.94
CA ALA A 43 -13.66 4.29 1.56
C ALA A 43 -12.65 3.44 0.76
N LEU A 44 -11.57 2.99 1.40
CA LEU A 44 -10.61 2.05 0.80
C LEU A 44 -11.25 0.69 0.51
N GLY A 45 -12.01 0.15 1.46
CA GLY A 45 -12.75 -1.10 1.28
C GLY A 45 -13.71 -1.05 0.09
N HIS A 46 -14.48 0.03 -0.04
CA HIS A 46 -15.36 0.24 -1.20
C HIS A 46 -14.57 0.35 -2.51
N THR A 47 -13.44 1.06 -2.52
CA THR A 47 -12.60 1.24 -3.72
C THR A 47 -11.96 -0.08 -4.17
N LEU A 48 -11.55 -0.90 -3.20
CA LEU A 48 -10.84 -2.16 -3.47
C LEU A 48 -11.79 -3.35 -3.67
N ASN A 49 -13.08 -3.17 -3.34
CA ASN A 49 -14.09 -4.21 -3.20
C ASN A 49 -13.66 -5.30 -2.20
N ILE A 50 -13.18 -4.88 -1.03
CA ILE A 50 -12.70 -5.73 0.05
C ILE A 50 -13.33 -5.22 1.37
N PRO A 51 -13.80 -6.10 2.28
CA PRO A 51 -14.29 -5.67 3.58
C PRO A 51 -13.24 -4.86 4.35
N ALA A 52 -13.67 -3.79 5.02
CA ALA A 52 -12.78 -2.93 5.80
C ALA A 52 -12.01 -3.72 6.88
N ASP A 53 -12.69 -4.63 7.56
CA ASP A 53 -12.11 -5.46 8.62
C ASP A 53 -10.96 -6.34 8.06
N THR A 54 -11.15 -6.94 6.88
CA THR A 54 -10.09 -7.68 6.18
C THR A 54 -8.88 -6.80 5.85
N LEU A 55 -9.11 -5.54 5.46
CA LEU A 55 -8.00 -4.61 5.24
C LEU A 55 -7.24 -4.33 6.53
N GLU A 56 -7.92 -4.14 7.66
CA GLU A 56 -7.29 -3.82 8.95
C GLU A 56 -6.56 -5.01 9.57
N ASP A 57 -7.11 -6.21 9.40
CA ASP A 57 -6.65 -7.42 10.07
C ASP A 57 -5.62 -8.21 9.25
N GLU A 58 -5.71 -8.18 7.91
CA GLU A 58 -4.86 -8.99 7.03
C GLU A 58 -3.82 -8.15 6.28
N VAL A 59 -4.21 -6.99 5.74
CA VAL A 59 -3.38 -6.19 4.82
C VAL A 59 -2.54 -5.13 5.56
N GLU A 60 -3.20 -4.27 6.34
CA GLU A 60 -2.56 -3.15 7.03
C GLU A 60 -1.42 -3.56 7.98
N PRO A 61 -1.44 -4.70 8.70
CA PRO A 61 -0.36 -5.06 9.60
C PRO A 61 0.99 -5.18 8.91
N PHE A 62 1.04 -5.70 7.68
CA PHE A 62 2.28 -5.78 6.91
C PHE A 62 2.74 -4.40 6.44
N LEU A 63 1.84 -3.64 5.82
CA LEU A 63 2.14 -2.28 5.32
C LEU A 63 2.59 -1.32 6.42
N LEU A 64 2.04 -1.43 7.63
CA LEU A 64 2.44 -0.65 8.79
C LEU A 64 3.84 -1.05 9.28
N ARG A 65 4.14 -2.36 9.37
CA ARG A 65 5.47 -2.84 9.78
C ARG A 65 6.56 -2.43 8.80
N CYS A 66 6.27 -2.43 7.51
CA CYS A 66 7.19 -1.97 6.47
C CYS A 66 7.31 -0.42 6.42
N GLY A 67 6.47 0.31 7.16
CA GLY A 67 6.46 1.76 7.15
C GLY A 67 5.93 2.36 5.86
N PHE A 68 5.11 1.63 5.10
CA PHE A 68 4.52 2.07 3.83
C PHE A 68 3.27 2.91 3.98
N ILE A 69 2.56 2.73 5.10
CA ILE A 69 1.40 3.55 5.45
C ILE A 69 1.51 4.03 6.89
N GLN A 70 0.79 5.10 7.20
CA GLN A 70 0.60 5.58 8.55
C GLN A 70 -0.89 5.76 8.85
N ARG A 71 -1.32 5.30 10.03
CA ARG A 71 -2.66 5.60 10.57
C ARG A 71 -2.64 6.98 11.22
N SER A 72 -3.60 7.81 10.85
CA SER A 72 -3.89 9.09 11.49
C SER A 72 -5.35 9.15 11.93
N PRO A 73 -5.76 10.06 12.84
CA PRO A 73 -7.16 10.26 13.18
C PRO A 73 -8.05 10.60 11.97
N ARG A 74 -7.46 11.13 10.89
CA ARG A 74 -8.17 11.52 9.66
C ARG A 74 -8.25 10.39 8.63
N GLY A 75 -7.50 9.30 8.82
CA GLY A 75 -7.41 8.20 7.86
C GLY A 75 -5.98 7.70 7.64
N ARG A 76 -5.80 6.87 6.62
CA ARG A 76 -4.52 6.28 6.21
C ARG A 76 -3.82 7.17 5.20
N VAL A 77 -2.52 7.32 5.38
CA VAL A 77 -1.64 8.13 4.54
C VAL A 77 -0.49 7.26 4.05
N VAL A 78 -0.11 7.41 2.79
CA VAL A 78 1.03 6.72 2.18
C VAL A 78 2.30 7.45 2.56
N THR A 79 3.35 6.72 2.90
CA THR A 79 4.65 7.31 3.21
C THR A 79 5.50 7.49 1.94
N MET A 80 6.56 8.29 2.04
CA MET A 80 7.55 8.43 0.96
C MET A 80 8.17 7.08 0.57
N ALA A 81 8.45 6.21 1.55
CA ALA A 81 9.03 4.89 1.30
C ALA A 81 8.14 4.01 0.40
N ALA A 82 6.82 4.08 0.56
CA ALA A 82 5.89 3.36 -0.30
C ALA A 82 5.85 3.92 -1.73
N MET A 83 5.90 5.25 -1.88
CA MET A 83 5.93 5.88 -3.20
C MET A 83 7.21 5.53 -3.97
N GLU A 84 8.36 5.62 -3.31
CA GLU A 84 9.65 5.20 -3.87
C GLU A 84 9.63 3.73 -4.27
N HIS A 85 9.08 2.87 -3.41
CA HIS A 85 9.02 1.44 -3.68
C HIS A 85 8.13 1.08 -4.88
N LEU A 86 6.98 1.74 -5.02
CA LEU A 86 6.06 1.49 -6.14
C LEU A 86 6.53 2.11 -7.46
N ASN A 87 7.68 2.80 -7.47
CA ASN A 87 8.14 3.64 -8.59
C ASN A 87 7.04 4.61 -9.07
N LEU A 88 6.12 4.98 -8.17
CA LEU A 88 5.08 5.94 -8.47
C LEU A 88 5.68 7.31 -8.25
N ASN A 89 5.80 8.09 -9.33
CA ASN A 89 6.21 9.49 -9.21
C ASN A 89 5.24 10.18 -8.23
N PRO A 90 5.74 10.84 -7.17
CA PRO A 90 4.88 11.57 -6.26
C PRO A 90 4.03 12.55 -7.09
N PRO A 91 2.73 12.70 -6.80
CA PRO A 91 1.90 13.65 -7.53
C PRO A 91 2.58 15.03 -7.44
N ALA A 92 2.89 15.59 -8.60
CA ALA A 92 3.59 16.86 -8.73
C ALA A 92 2.71 17.99 -8.20
N GLY A 93 2.79 18.25 -6.89
CA GLY A 93 2.14 19.40 -6.27
C GLY A 93 1.46 19.05 -4.96
N GLY A 94 2.17 19.24 -3.84
CA GLY A 94 1.54 19.25 -2.53
C GLY A 94 2.51 19.01 -1.39
N SER A 95 3.20 20.07 -0.96
CA SER A 95 3.90 20.16 0.33
C SER A 95 3.04 19.58 1.46
N LEU A 96 3.37 18.39 1.98
CA LEU A 96 2.55 17.70 2.98
C LEU A 96 3.25 17.38 4.30
N PHE A 97 4.47 17.88 4.54
CA PHE A 97 5.09 17.84 5.87
C PHE A 97 5.92 19.11 6.12
N ARG A 98 5.29 20.12 6.73
CA ARG A 98 5.93 21.12 7.58
C ARG A 98 5.14 21.26 8.87
#